data_AF-A0A1X6NNM2-F1
#
_entry.id   AF-A0A1X6NNM2-F1
#
_cell.length_a   1.000
_cell.length_b   1.000
_cell.length_c   1.000
_cell.angle_alpha   90.00
_cell.angle_beta   90.00
_cell.angle_gamma   90.00
#
_symmetry.space_group_name_H-M   'P 1'
#
loop_
_entity.id
_entity.type
_entity.pdbx_description
1 polymer ?
#
loop_
_entity_poly.entity_id
_entity_poly.type
_entity_poly.pdbx_seq_one_letter_code
_entity_poly.pdbx_strand_id
1 'polypeptide(L)'
;MMSPPPTSSSDPATSVTDLVSRFEATEADAASSAAAAAAARDAAATARAARQAAAAQAAAARTAAADAAAAAERVAATAAAAAERKAAKAAAAAAATRAVPFELRPGGAPTAVRLVGAWVEWDVDRAVALAQSDAEPGLWTAEVRLTPGRYQFKYVIDGEWRVDPAKPTVVEGWHENNTVDVE
;
A
#
# COMPACT_ATOMS: atom_id res chain seq x y z
N MET A 1 -80.35 -18.31 -90.60
CA MET A 1 -80.55 -17.68 -89.27
C MET A 1 -79.44 -18.14 -88.34
N MET A 2 -78.93 -17.20 -87.53
CA MET A 2 -78.10 -17.33 -86.32
C MET A 2 -76.57 -17.55 -86.39
N SER A 3 -75.91 -16.80 -85.50
CA SER A 3 -74.51 -16.39 -85.25
C SER A 3 -73.48 -17.46 -84.76
N PRO A 4 -72.15 -17.15 -84.76
CA PRO A 4 -71.01 -17.97 -84.23
C PRO A 4 -70.83 -17.79 -82.69
N PRO A 5 -69.92 -18.43 -81.88
CA PRO A 5 -68.47 -18.79 -82.05
C PRO A 5 -68.03 -20.07 -81.24
N PRO A 6 -66.78 -20.32 -80.75
CA PRO A 6 -65.47 -19.76 -81.08
C PRO A 6 -64.41 -20.77 -81.59
N THR A 7 -63.40 -20.20 -82.23
CA THR A 7 -62.08 -20.79 -82.51
C THR A 7 -61.35 -21.13 -81.21
N SER A 8 -60.99 -22.41 -81.01
CA SER A 8 -59.92 -22.78 -80.09
C SER A 8 -58.62 -22.78 -80.87
N SER A 9 -57.97 -21.61 -80.88
CA SER A 9 -56.53 -21.52 -81.18
C SER A 9 -55.80 -22.12 -79.98
N SER A 10 -55.05 -23.19 -80.19
CA SER A 10 -53.96 -23.54 -79.28
C SER A 10 -52.67 -23.21 -80.01
N ASP A 11 -52.34 -21.92 -79.97
CA ASP A 11 -51.09 -21.36 -80.47
C ASP A 11 -49.90 -21.94 -79.69
N PRO A 12 -48.82 -22.40 -80.35
CA PRO A 12 -47.58 -22.80 -79.67
C PRO A 12 -46.74 -21.60 -79.15
N ALA A 13 -47.28 -20.38 -79.16
CA ALA A 13 -46.53 -19.17 -78.82
C ALA A 13 -46.34 -18.94 -77.31
N THR A 14 -47.06 -19.65 -76.43
CA THR A 14 -46.95 -19.47 -74.97
C THR A 14 -45.78 -20.22 -74.33
N SER A 15 -44.93 -20.90 -75.12
CA SER A 15 -43.87 -21.77 -74.56
C SER A 15 -42.51 -21.10 -74.47
N VAL A 16 -42.15 -20.20 -75.40
CA VAL A 16 -40.80 -19.59 -75.42
C VAL A 16 -40.69 -18.43 -74.43
N THR A 17 -41.70 -17.57 -74.34
CA THR A 17 -41.67 -16.42 -73.43
C THR A 17 -41.76 -16.85 -71.95
N ASP A 18 -42.54 -17.88 -71.62
CA ASP A 18 -42.62 -18.44 -70.24
C ASP A 18 -41.28 -19.10 -69.81
N LEU A 19 -40.60 -19.78 -70.75
CA LEU A 19 -39.28 -20.37 -70.50
C LEU A 19 -38.19 -19.31 -70.30
N VAL A 20 -38.20 -18.24 -71.10
CA VAL A 20 -37.27 -17.11 -70.93
C VAL A 20 -37.52 -16.41 -69.60
N SER A 21 -38.78 -16.11 -69.24
CA SER A 21 -39.09 -15.48 -67.95
C SER A 21 -38.80 -16.37 -66.75
N ARG A 22 -39.00 -17.68 -66.85
CA ARG A 22 -38.64 -18.64 -65.80
C ARG A 22 -37.12 -18.74 -65.64
N PHE A 23 -36.37 -18.71 -66.74
CA PHE A 23 -34.91 -18.72 -66.70
C PHE A 23 -34.36 -17.45 -66.04
N GLU A 24 -34.83 -16.27 -66.44
CA GLU A 24 -34.43 -14.98 -65.84
C GLU A 24 -34.82 -14.88 -64.35
N ALA A 25 -36.00 -15.39 -63.96
CA ALA A 25 -36.40 -15.45 -62.56
C ALA A 25 -35.51 -16.39 -61.73
N THR A 26 -34.99 -17.47 -62.32
CA THR A 26 -34.08 -18.41 -61.66
C THR A 26 -32.68 -17.81 -61.49
N GLU A 27 -32.19 -17.07 -62.48
CA GLU A 27 -30.92 -16.34 -62.38
C GLU A 27 -30.99 -15.21 -61.34
N ALA A 28 -32.12 -14.50 -61.26
CA ALA A 28 -32.35 -13.48 -60.24
C ALA A 28 -32.40 -14.08 -58.82
N ASP A 29 -33.03 -15.23 -58.63
CA ASP A 29 -33.05 -15.95 -57.34
C ASP A 29 -31.66 -16.49 -56.97
N ALA A 30 -30.92 -17.04 -57.94
CA ALA A 30 -29.54 -17.49 -57.75
C ALA A 30 -28.60 -16.33 -57.36
N ALA A 31 -28.70 -15.19 -58.04
CA ALA A 31 -27.93 -13.99 -57.72
C ALA A 31 -28.29 -13.42 -56.33
N SER A 32 -29.58 -13.41 -55.98
CA SER A 32 -30.06 -13.03 -54.65
C SER A 32 -29.53 -13.96 -53.55
N SER A 33 -29.53 -15.28 -53.80
CA SER A 33 -28.99 -16.28 -52.86
C SER A 33 -27.47 -16.15 -52.68
N ALA A 34 -26.75 -15.84 -53.76
CA ALA A 34 -25.31 -15.62 -53.73
C ALA A 34 -24.94 -14.35 -52.94
N ALA A 35 -25.71 -13.28 -53.10
CA ALA A 35 -25.56 -12.05 -52.32
C ALA A 35 -25.84 -12.29 -50.83
N ALA A 36 -26.89 -13.04 -50.50
CA ALA A 36 -27.19 -13.42 -49.12
C ALA A 36 -26.07 -14.29 -48.50
N ALA A 37 -25.51 -15.22 -49.26
CA ALA A 37 -24.37 -16.04 -48.82
C ALA A 37 -23.09 -15.21 -48.63
N ALA A 38 -22.85 -14.19 -49.45
CA ALA A 38 -21.72 -13.26 -49.28
C ALA A 38 -21.90 -12.41 -48.01
N ALA A 39 -23.08 -11.81 -47.81
CA ALA A 39 -23.39 -11.04 -46.61
C ALA A 39 -23.28 -11.87 -45.32
N ALA A 40 -23.70 -13.14 -45.35
CA ALA A 40 -23.54 -14.06 -44.22
C ALA A 40 -22.08 -14.38 -43.92
N ARG A 41 -21.23 -14.53 -44.95
CA ARG A 41 -19.78 -14.72 -44.79
C ARG A 41 -19.10 -13.46 -44.23
N ASP A 42 -19.49 -12.28 -44.69
CA ASP A 42 -18.97 -11.00 -44.18
C ASP A 42 -19.38 -10.76 -42.73
N ALA A 43 -20.63 -11.08 -42.37
CA ALA A 43 -21.11 -11.04 -40.99
C ALA A 43 -20.35 -12.04 -40.09
N ALA A 44 -20.10 -13.27 -40.59
CA ALA A 44 -19.33 -14.26 -39.86
C ALA A 44 -17.85 -13.86 -39.68
N ALA A 45 -17.23 -13.25 -40.70
CA ALA A 45 -15.88 -12.70 -40.63
C ALA A 45 -15.79 -11.56 -39.61
N THR A 46 -16.77 -10.64 -39.63
CA THR A 46 -16.87 -9.55 -38.65
C THR A 46 -17.06 -10.07 -37.22
N ALA A 47 -17.93 -11.07 -37.02
CA ALA A 47 -18.11 -11.71 -35.73
C ALA A 47 -16.85 -12.44 -35.25
N ARG A 48 -16.11 -13.09 -36.15
CA ARG A 48 -14.82 -13.73 -35.84
C ARG A 48 -13.77 -12.69 -35.45
N ALA A 49 -13.67 -11.58 -36.17
CA ALA A 49 -12.75 -10.49 -35.85
C ALA A 49 -13.08 -9.85 -34.49
N ALA A 50 -14.36 -9.60 -34.19
CA ALA A 50 -14.80 -9.09 -32.90
C ALA A 50 -14.46 -10.06 -31.74
N ARG A 51 -14.67 -11.37 -31.93
CA ARG A 51 -14.28 -12.40 -30.94
C ARG A 51 -12.77 -12.45 -30.74
N GLN A 52 -11.98 -12.34 -31.81
CA GLN A 52 -10.52 -12.29 -31.73
C GLN A 52 -10.03 -11.03 -31.00
N ALA A 53 -10.62 -9.87 -31.28
CA ALA A 53 -10.30 -8.62 -30.58
C ALA A 53 -10.66 -8.69 -29.08
N ALA A 54 -11.84 -9.22 -28.74
CA ALA A 54 -12.24 -9.42 -27.35
C ALA A 54 -11.33 -10.41 -26.62
N ALA A 55 -10.91 -11.50 -27.28
CA ALA A 55 -9.96 -12.45 -26.72
C ALA A 55 -8.57 -11.84 -26.49
N ALA A 56 -8.09 -10.99 -27.41
CA ALA A 56 -6.84 -10.26 -27.28
C ALA A 56 -6.89 -9.25 -26.13
N GLN A 57 -7.99 -8.50 -26.00
CA GLN A 57 -8.21 -7.58 -24.89
C GLN A 57 -8.26 -8.31 -23.55
N ALA A 58 -8.95 -9.47 -23.48
CA ALA A 58 -8.99 -10.30 -22.28
C ALA A 58 -7.61 -10.88 -21.93
N ALA A 59 -6.79 -11.25 -22.93
CA ALA A 59 -5.43 -11.71 -22.69
C ALA A 59 -4.54 -10.58 -22.15
N ALA A 60 -4.60 -9.38 -22.74
CA ALA A 60 -3.87 -8.21 -22.27
C ALA A 60 -4.26 -7.82 -20.83
N ALA A 61 -5.55 -7.86 -20.50
CA ALA A 61 -6.03 -7.59 -19.14
C ALA A 61 -5.51 -8.62 -18.13
N ARG A 62 -5.45 -9.91 -18.50
CA ARG A 62 -4.87 -10.96 -17.64
C ARG A 62 -3.38 -10.75 -17.40
N THR A 63 -2.62 -10.38 -18.44
CA THR A 63 -1.19 -10.06 -18.30
C THR A 63 -0.98 -8.85 -17.40
N ALA A 64 -1.72 -7.75 -17.62
CA ALA A 64 -1.63 -6.56 -16.79
C ALA A 64 -1.99 -6.83 -15.31
N ALA A 65 -2.98 -7.68 -15.06
CA ALA A 65 -3.34 -8.09 -13.70
C ALA A 65 -2.23 -8.94 -13.03
N ALA A 66 -1.59 -9.85 -13.78
CA ALA A 66 -0.46 -10.64 -13.28
C ALA A 66 0.76 -9.76 -12.98
N ASP A 67 1.07 -8.79 -13.85
CA ASP A 67 2.16 -7.83 -13.64
C ASP A 67 1.89 -6.93 -12.44
N ALA A 68 0.65 -6.49 -12.25
CA ALA A 68 0.24 -5.71 -11.09
C ALA A 68 0.35 -6.51 -9.78
N ALA A 69 -0.04 -7.79 -9.80
CA ALA A 69 0.13 -8.68 -8.65
C ALA A 69 1.62 -8.90 -8.31
N ALA A 70 2.46 -9.18 -9.30
CA ALA A 70 3.90 -9.32 -9.11
C ALA A 70 4.56 -8.01 -8.64
N ALA A 71 4.08 -6.85 -9.11
CA ALA A 71 4.53 -5.55 -8.62
C ALA A 71 4.14 -5.32 -7.15
N ALA A 72 2.93 -5.69 -6.75
CA ALA A 72 2.49 -5.60 -5.36
C ALA A 72 3.31 -6.50 -4.42
N GLU A 73 3.64 -7.71 -4.83
CA GLU A 73 4.53 -8.61 -4.08
C GLU A 73 5.94 -8.03 -3.91
N ARG A 74 6.51 -7.44 -4.97
CA ARG A 74 7.82 -6.76 -4.89
C ARG A 74 7.76 -5.55 -3.96
N VAL A 75 6.70 -4.74 -4.03
CA VAL A 75 6.51 -3.60 -3.11
C VAL A 75 6.42 -4.09 -1.67
N ALA A 76 5.65 -5.13 -1.38
CA ALA A 76 5.56 -5.72 -0.05
C ALA A 76 6.92 -6.25 0.46
N ALA A 77 7.66 -6.96 -0.40
CA ALA A 77 8.99 -7.47 -0.06
C ALA A 77 10.01 -6.34 0.24
N THR A 78 10.00 -5.26 -0.56
CA THR A 78 10.87 -4.09 -0.30
C THR A 78 10.50 -3.38 0.99
N ALA A 79 9.21 -3.26 1.32
CA ALA A 79 8.75 -2.68 2.57
C ALA A 79 9.17 -3.53 3.78
N ALA A 80 9.06 -4.85 3.70
CA ALA A 80 9.52 -5.77 4.74
C ALA A 80 11.04 -5.64 4.97
N ALA A 81 11.85 -5.67 3.91
CA ALA A 81 13.30 -5.50 4.01
C ALA A 81 13.70 -4.12 4.59
N ALA A 82 12.97 -3.06 4.25
CA ALA A 82 13.17 -1.73 4.84
C ALA A 82 12.84 -1.70 6.34
N ALA A 83 11.78 -2.38 6.76
CA ALA A 83 11.40 -2.51 8.16
C ALA A 83 12.45 -3.29 8.97
N GLU A 84 12.97 -4.39 8.43
CA GLU A 84 14.05 -5.17 9.05
C GLU A 84 15.34 -4.34 9.20
N ARG A 85 15.74 -3.59 8.17
CA ARG A 85 16.91 -2.69 8.26
C ARG A 85 16.70 -1.58 9.29
N LYS A 86 15.49 -1.02 9.38
CA LYS A 86 15.13 -0.03 10.40
C LYS A 86 15.23 -0.63 11.81
N ALA A 87 14.73 -1.85 12.00
CA ALA A 87 14.82 -2.57 13.26
C ALA A 87 16.28 -2.88 13.65
N ALA A 88 17.09 -3.36 12.69
CA ALA A 88 18.51 -3.62 12.91
C ALA A 88 19.30 -2.35 13.28
N LYS A 89 19.01 -1.22 12.62
CA LYS A 89 19.61 0.07 12.97
C LYS A 89 19.20 0.54 14.37
N ALA A 90 17.93 0.38 14.74
CA ALA A 90 17.46 0.71 16.09
C ALA A 90 18.09 -0.19 17.15
N ALA A 91 18.23 -1.49 16.88
CA ALA A 91 18.91 -2.43 17.75
C ALA A 91 20.40 -2.10 17.91
N ALA A 92 21.09 -1.74 16.82
CA ALA A 92 22.48 -1.29 16.88
C ALA A 92 22.64 0.01 17.69
N ALA A 93 21.72 0.97 17.54
CA ALA A 93 21.69 2.18 18.34
C ALA A 93 21.44 1.87 19.84
N ALA A 94 20.54 0.95 20.15
CA ALA A 94 20.31 0.50 21.52
C ALA A 94 21.54 -0.24 22.11
N ALA A 95 22.22 -1.06 21.32
CA ALA A 95 23.45 -1.76 21.73
C ALA A 95 24.64 -0.80 21.96
N ALA A 96 24.62 0.37 21.34
CA ALA A 96 25.64 1.41 21.53
C ALA A 96 25.43 2.26 22.80
N THR A 97 24.34 2.04 23.54
CA THR A 97 24.08 2.73 24.82
C THR A 97 24.58 1.91 26.02
N ARG A 98 24.96 2.60 27.09
CA ARG A 98 25.33 2.06 28.40
C ARG A 98 24.19 2.28 29.37
N ALA A 99 23.89 1.26 30.17
CA ALA A 99 23.00 1.38 31.32
C ALA A 99 23.71 2.17 32.42
N VAL A 100 23.20 3.36 32.73
CA VAL A 100 23.75 4.25 33.75
C VAL A 100 22.80 4.27 34.94
N PRO A 101 23.20 3.75 36.11
CA PRO A 101 22.39 3.81 37.31
C PRO A 101 22.43 5.23 37.90
N PHE A 102 21.25 5.74 38.24
CA PHE A 102 21.05 6.98 38.98
C PHE A 102 20.43 6.66 40.31
N GLU A 103 20.98 7.26 41.35
CA GLU A 103 20.61 7.02 42.73
C GLU A 103 20.46 8.35 43.45
N LEU A 104 19.45 8.48 44.29
CA LEU A 104 19.21 9.68 45.08
C LEU A 104 18.62 9.32 46.44
N ARG A 105 19.09 10.00 47.49
CA ARG A 105 18.43 10.03 48.80
C ARG A 105 17.85 11.43 49.03
N PRO A 106 16.60 11.69 48.62
CA PRO A 106 16.00 13.03 48.62
C PRO A 106 15.78 13.61 50.02
N GLY A 107 15.78 12.76 51.06
CA GLY A 107 15.36 13.08 52.41
C GLY A 107 13.82 13.17 52.53
N GLY A 108 13.28 12.87 53.71
CA GLY A 108 11.83 12.87 53.94
C GLY A 108 11.10 11.75 53.18
N ALA A 109 9.82 11.98 52.87
CA ALA A 109 8.95 11.04 52.18
C ALA A 109 8.36 11.71 50.91
N PRO A 110 9.16 11.89 49.85
CA PRO A 110 8.67 12.50 48.62
C PRO A 110 7.67 11.60 47.93
N THR A 111 6.71 12.20 47.22
CA THR A 111 5.67 11.47 46.49
C THR A 111 6.14 11.07 45.10
N ALA A 112 6.91 11.94 44.43
CA ALA A 112 7.45 11.70 43.10
C ALA A 112 8.88 12.21 42.99
N VAL A 113 9.77 11.34 42.51
CA VAL A 113 11.14 11.69 42.15
C VAL A 113 11.33 11.43 40.66
N ARG A 114 11.68 12.46 39.91
CA ARG A 114 11.92 12.41 38.47
C ARG A 114 13.34 12.85 38.16
N LEU A 115 13.93 12.24 37.15
CA LEU A 115 15.25 12.57 36.62
C LEU A 115 15.08 13.18 35.23
N VAL A 116 15.66 14.36 35.06
CA VAL A 116 15.63 15.12 33.81
C VAL A 116 17.06 15.46 33.44
N GLY A 117 17.40 15.34 32.16
CA GLY A 117 18.73 15.71 31.69
C GLY A 117 18.75 16.06 30.21
N ALA A 118 19.96 16.31 29.70
CA ALA A 118 20.17 16.75 28.32
C ALA A 118 19.63 15.75 27.28
N TRP A 119 19.57 14.45 27.60
CA TRP A 119 19.05 13.40 26.69
C TRP A 119 17.55 13.47 26.43
N VAL A 120 16.79 14.18 27.28
CA VAL A 120 15.37 14.51 27.08
C VAL A 120 15.17 16.00 26.87
N GLU A 121 16.23 16.74 26.54
CA GLU A 121 16.18 18.18 26.26
C GLU A 121 15.53 18.99 27.39
N TRP A 122 15.74 18.57 28.65
CA TRP A 122 15.16 19.19 29.83
C TRP A 122 13.61 19.16 29.92
N ASP A 123 12.97 18.31 29.12
CA ASP A 123 11.52 18.11 29.13
C ASP A 123 11.08 17.25 30.32
N VAL A 124 10.26 17.84 31.20
CA VAL A 124 9.77 17.21 32.43
C VAL A 124 8.68 16.17 32.16
N ASP A 125 7.95 16.28 31.05
CA ASP A 125 6.94 15.31 30.64
C ASP A 125 7.60 14.02 30.11
N ARG A 126 8.84 14.13 29.66
CA ARG A 126 9.69 13.01 29.22
C ARG A 126 10.68 12.54 30.30
N ALA A 127 10.55 13.05 31.52
CA ALA A 127 11.42 12.70 32.63
C ALA A 127 11.35 11.20 32.98
N VAL A 128 12.46 10.67 33.48
CA VAL A 128 12.51 9.28 33.97
C VAL A 128 12.07 9.27 35.44
N ALA A 129 11.02 8.52 35.77
CA ALA A 129 10.62 8.34 37.16
C ALA A 129 11.62 7.43 37.89
N LEU A 130 12.05 7.84 39.08
CA LEU A 130 12.80 6.97 39.98
C LEU A 130 11.83 6.12 40.78
N ALA A 131 12.21 4.88 41.06
CA ALA A 131 11.49 3.99 41.97
C ALA A 131 12.23 3.91 43.30
N GLN A 132 11.48 3.78 44.40
CA GLN A 132 12.07 3.48 45.69
C GLN A 132 12.71 2.09 45.66
N SER A 133 13.91 1.96 46.22
CA SER A 133 14.60 0.68 46.34
C SER A 133 13.92 -0.19 47.39
N ASP A 134 13.63 -1.45 47.02
CA ASP A 134 13.12 -2.46 47.95
C ASP A 134 14.20 -2.90 48.96
N ALA A 135 15.47 -2.82 48.58
CA ALA A 135 16.59 -3.27 49.40
C ALA A 135 17.00 -2.23 50.45
N GLU A 136 16.84 -0.94 50.14
CA GLU A 136 17.30 0.16 50.97
C GLU A 136 16.21 1.25 51.11
N PRO A 137 15.54 1.33 52.27
CA PRO A 137 14.54 2.36 52.53
C PRO A 137 15.10 3.77 52.36
N GLY A 138 14.39 4.60 51.59
CA GLY A 138 14.75 6.00 51.33
C GLY A 138 15.74 6.20 50.18
N LEU A 139 16.26 5.14 49.57
CA LEU A 139 16.99 5.20 48.31
C LEU A 139 16.02 5.17 47.13
N TRP A 140 16.20 6.10 46.20
CA TRP A 140 15.46 6.15 44.94
C TRP A 140 16.42 5.86 43.79
N THR A 141 16.02 4.99 42.88
CA THR A 141 16.88 4.50 41.80
C THR A 141 16.17 4.54 40.44
N ALA A 142 16.95 4.77 39.39
CA ALA A 142 16.54 4.60 38.00
C ALA A 142 17.73 4.17 37.16
N GLU A 143 17.47 3.49 36.05
CA GLU A 143 18.47 3.19 35.03
C GLU A 143 18.14 3.98 33.77
N VAL A 144 19.11 4.71 33.23
CA VAL A 144 18.97 5.42 31.95
C VAL A 144 20.01 4.89 30.97
N ARG A 145 19.57 4.60 29.74
CA ARG A 145 20.48 4.19 28.67
C ARG A 145 21.00 5.39 27.90
N LEU A 146 22.31 5.64 27.99
CA LEU A 146 22.98 6.78 27.39
C LEU A 146 24.13 6.31 26.49
N THR A 147 24.36 7.01 25.38
CA THR A 147 25.59 6.79 24.60
C THR A 147 26.80 7.32 25.38
N PRO A 148 28.03 6.85 25.09
CA PRO A 148 29.23 7.42 25.70
C PRO A 148 29.32 8.93 25.48
N GLY A 149 29.68 9.67 26.53
CA GLY A 149 29.70 11.13 26.54
C GLY A 149 29.41 11.72 27.91
N ARG A 150 29.54 13.04 28.02
CA ARG A 150 29.26 13.80 29.25
C ARG A 150 27.87 14.43 29.17
N TYR A 151 27.04 14.17 30.17
CA TYR A 151 25.66 14.66 30.25
C TYR A 151 25.44 15.50 31.51
N GLN A 152 24.57 16.52 31.38
CA GLN A 152 24.04 17.27 32.50
C GLN A 152 22.65 16.74 32.87
N PHE A 153 22.33 16.73 34.17
CA PHE A 153 21.04 16.27 34.68
C PHE A 153 20.67 16.96 36.00
N LYS A 154 19.40 16.81 36.38
CA LYS A 154 18.85 17.30 37.65
C LYS A 154 17.63 16.47 38.05
N TYR A 155 17.32 16.48 39.33
CA TYR A 155 16.13 15.81 39.86
C TYR A 155 14.98 16.80 40.02
N VAL A 156 13.76 16.32 39.79
CA VAL A 156 12.52 17.02 40.11
C VAL A 156 11.83 16.20 41.21
N ILE A 157 11.87 16.73 42.44
CA ILE A 157 11.28 16.09 43.62
C ILE A 157 10.00 16.86 43.96
N ASP A 158 8.85 16.20 43.86
CA ASP A 158 7.53 16.81 44.12
C ASP A 158 7.28 18.15 43.38
N GLY A 159 7.88 18.29 42.19
CA GLY A 159 7.78 19.50 41.36
C GLY A 159 8.92 20.50 41.51
N GLU A 160 9.83 20.28 42.47
CA GLU A 160 10.97 21.16 42.72
C GLU A 160 12.27 20.63 42.12
N TRP A 161 13.00 21.50 41.42
CA TRP A 161 14.29 21.17 40.82
C TRP A 161 15.41 21.14 41.88
N ARG A 162 16.04 19.99 42.08
CA ARG A 162 17.09 19.77 43.08
C ARG A 162 18.29 19.05 42.45
N VAL A 163 19.49 19.49 42.80
CA VAL A 163 20.73 18.76 42.51
C VAL A 163 21.03 17.78 43.64
N ASP A 164 21.69 16.67 43.31
CA ASP A 164 22.28 15.79 44.32
C ASP A 164 23.63 16.38 44.77
N PRO A 165 23.78 16.78 46.05
CA PRO A 165 25.05 17.29 46.56
C PRO A 165 26.19 16.26 46.55
N ALA A 166 25.87 14.95 46.45
CA ALA A 166 26.85 13.87 46.40
C ALA A 166 27.40 13.61 44.99
N LYS A 167 26.89 14.29 43.95
CA LYS A 167 27.33 14.14 42.56
C LYS A 167 28.06 15.40 42.08
N PRO A 168 29.01 15.28 41.13
CA PRO A 168 29.67 16.44 40.55
C PRO A 168 28.65 17.42 39.95
N THR A 169 28.81 18.72 40.20
CA THR A 169 27.96 19.78 39.62
C THR A 169 28.74 20.67 38.66
N VAL A 170 28.01 21.27 37.72
CA VAL A 170 28.47 22.37 36.87
C VAL A 170 27.54 23.56 37.06
N VAL A 171 28.13 24.75 37.16
CA VAL A 171 27.39 26.02 37.27
C VAL A 171 27.54 26.79 35.97
N GLU A 172 26.42 27.02 35.29
CA GLU A 172 26.34 27.74 34.01
C GLU A 172 25.38 28.93 34.14
N GLY A 173 25.94 30.10 34.41
CA GLY A 173 25.18 31.32 34.68
C GLY A 173 24.36 31.17 35.97
N TRP A 174 23.04 31.10 35.83
CA TRP A 174 22.09 30.97 36.95
C TRP A 174 21.67 29.53 37.23
N HIS A 175 22.19 28.57 36.47
CA HIS A 175 21.81 27.16 36.56
C HIS A 175 22.92 26.35 37.20
N GLU A 176 22.54 25.51 38.17
CA GLU A 176 23.39 24.47 38.72
C GLU A 176 22.77 23.11 38.39
N ASN A 177 23.55 22.25 37.74
CA ASN A 177 23.17 20.93 37.29
C ASN A 177 24.21 19.89 37.73
N ASN A 178 23.78 18.65 37.98
CA ASN A 178 24.72 17.55 38.14
C ASN A 178 25.28 17.12 36.78
N THR A 179 26.46 16.48 36.79
CA THR A 179 27.11 15.93 35.60
C THR A 179 27.39 14.45 35.77
N VAL A 180 27.29 13.69 34.67
CA VAL A 180 27.66 12.28 34.58
C VAL A 180 28.47 12.04 33.31
N ASP A 181 29.56 11.31 33.45
CA ASP A 181 30.41 10.86 32.35
C ASP A 181 30.12 9.37 32.09
N VAL A 182 29.85 9.05 30.82
CA VAL A 182 29.52 7.70 30.35
C VAL A 182 30.66 7.23 29.45
N GLU A 183 31.36 6.17 29.85
CA GLU A 183 32.49 5.56 29.12
C GLU A 183 32.09 4.37 28.24
#